data_AF-A0A4Q3I477-F1
#
_entry.id   AF-A0A4Q3I477-F1
#
_cell.length_a   1.000
_cell.length_b   1.000
_cell.length_c   1.000
_cell.angle_alpha   90.00
_cell.angle_beta   90.00
_cell.angle_gamma   90.00
#
_symmetry.space_group_name_H-M   'P 1'
#
loop_
_entity.id
_entity.type
_entity.pdbx_description
1 polymer ?
#
loop_
_entity_poly.entity_id
_entity_poly.type
_entity_poly.pdbx_seq_one_letter_code
_entity_poly.pdbx_strand_id
1 'polypeptide(L)'
;MADKMLIDASHEEETRVVVVRGNRIEEFDFESEHKKQIRGNIYLAKVTRVEPSLQAAFVDYGGNRHGFLAFAEIHPDYYQIPLADRQALMQQEAEDQRRIAEA
;
A
#
# COMPACT_ATOMS: atom_id res chain seq x y z
N MET A 1 37.34 -13.09 5.84
CA MET A 1 36.72 -13.21 4.51
C MET A 1 35.46 -12.39 4.51
N ALA A 2 35.23 -11.61 3.46
CA ALA A 2 33.99 -10.86 3.28
C ALA A 2 32.86 -11.82 2.87
N ASP A 3 31.65 -11.50 3.29
CA ASP A 3 30.46 -12.22 2.88
C ASP A 3 30.17 -11.88 1.41
N LYS A 4 29.75 -12.88 0.63
CA LYS A 4 29.40 -12.71 -0.79
C LYS A 4 27.94 -13.05 -0.99
N MET A 5 27.25 -12.24 -1.78
CA MET A 5 25.90 -12.54 -2.26
C MET A 5 25.98 -13.10 -3.68
N LEU A 6 25.45 -14.31 -3.88
CA LEU A 6 25.34 -14.97 -5.17
C LEU A 6 23.88 -14.96 -5.60
N ILE A 7 23.61 -14.51 -6.83
CA ILE A 7 22.26 -14.43 -7.41
C ILE A 7 22.26 -15.29 -8.67
N ASP A 8 21.35 -16.27 -8.71
CA ASP A 8 21.13 -17.12 -9.88
C ASP A 8 19.71 -16.90 -10.42
N ALA A 9 19.64 -16.35 -11.63
CA ALA A 9 18.42 -16.09 -12.37
C ALA A 9 18.46 -16.79 -13.75
N SER A 10 19.19 -17.91 -13.85
CA SER A 10 19.33 -18.68 -15.10
C SER A 10 18.05 -19.43 -15.49
N HIS A 11 17.18 -19.67 -14.50
CA HIS A 11 15.90 -20.34 -14.63
C HIS A 11 14.78 -19.31 -14.60
N GLU A 12 13.84 -19.35 -15.55
CA GLU A 12 12.74 -18.39 -15.58
C GLU A 12 11.72 -18.68 -14.47
N GLU A 13 11.59 -19.95 -14.07
CA GLU A 13 10.69 -20.42 -13.04
C GLU A 13 11.05 -19.95 -11.61
N GLU A 14 12.35 -19.69 -11.35
CA GLU A 14 12.84 -19.29 -10.03
C GLU A 14 14.12 -18.44 -10.07
N THR A 15 14.21 -17.46 -9.17
CA THR A 15 15.46 -16.74 -8.88
C THR A 15 15.93 -17.12 -7.49
N ARG A 16 17.22 -17.44 -7.34
CA ARG A 16 17.82 -17.89 -6.08
C ARG A 16 18.86 -16.90 -5.61
N VAL A 17 18.87 -16.58 -4.32
CA VAL A 17 19.84 -15.68 -3.69
C VAL A 17 20.48 -16.37 -2.50
N VAL A 18 21.81 -16.35 -2.44
CA VAL A 18 22.58 -17.01 -1.38
C VAL A 18 23.61 -16.05 -0.81
N VAL A 19 23.66 -15.92 0.51
CA VAL A 19 24.75 -15.24 1.20
C VAL A 19 25.74 -16.31 1.69
N VAL A 20 26.99 -16.22 1.25
CA VAL A 20 28.05 -17.18 1.58
C VAL A 20 29.20 -16.50 2.32
N ARG A 21 29.77 -17.23 3.28
CA ARG A 21 31.00 -16.86 3.97
C ARG A 21 32.06 -17.93 3.72
N GLY A 22 32.98 -17.65 2.81
CA GLY A 22 33.90 -18.67 2.29
C GLY A 22 33.15 -19.70 1.45
N ASN A 23 33.13 -20.96 1.90
CA ASN A 23 32.38 -22.05 1.26
C ASN A 23 31.13 -22.48 2.05
N ARG A 24 30.72 -21.70 3.06
CA ARG A 24 29.55 -21.98 3.88
C ARG A 24 28.39 -21.06 3.47
N ILE A 25 27.20 -21.64 3.34
CA ILE A 25 25.94 -20.90 3.16
C ILE A 25 25.50 -20.40 4.53
N GLU A 26 25.27 -19.09 4.64
CA GLU A 26 24.71 -18.46 5.84
C GLU A 26 23.21 -18.23 5.66
N GLU A 27 22.79 -17.69 4.50
CA GLU A 27 21.39 -17.45 4.16
C GLU A 27 21.09 -17.93 2.74
N PHE A 28 19.87 -18.42 2.54
CA PHE A 28 19.34 -18.84 1.25
C PHE A 28 17.90 -18.37 1.16
N ASP A 29 17.57 -17.70 0.06
CA ASP A 29 16.21 -17.32 -0.30
C ASP A 29 15.96 -17.58 -1.77
N PHE A 30 14.69 -17.75 -2.15
CA PHE A 30 14.32 -17.90 -3.55
C PHE A 30 12.95 -17.28 -3.82
N GLU A 31 12.80 -16.73 -5.02
CA GLU A 31 11.54 -16.22 -5.54
C GLU A 31 11.07 -17.11 -6.69
N SER A 32 9.82 -17.58 -6.62
CA SER A 32 9.19 -18.34 -7.69
C SER A 32 8.25 -17.46 -8.49
N GLU A 33 8.24 -17.64 -9.81
CA GLU A 33 7.33 -16.92 -10.71
C GLU A 33 5.84 -17.12 -10.31
N HIS A 34 5.51 -18.30 -9.80
CA HIS A 34 4.12 -18.71 -9.56
C HIS A 34 3.53 -18.12 -8.26
N LYS A 35 4.37 -17.57 -7.37
CA LYS A 35 3.93 -17.04 -6.08
C LYS A 35 4.66 -15.76 -5.73
N LYS A 36 4.17 -14.65 -6.29
CA LYS A 36 4.65 -13.32 -5.93
C LYS A 36 4.32 -13.01 -4.47
N GLN A 37 5.34 -12.62 -3.71
CA GLN A 37 5.17 -12.15 -2.34
C GLN A 37 4.58 -10.73 -2.37
N ILE A 38 3.36 -10.60 -1.84
CA ILE A 38 2.67 -9.29 -1.76
C ILE A 38 2.87 -8.59 -0.42
N ARG A 39 3.42 -9.30 0.56
CA ARG A 39 3.62 -8.81 1.93
C ARG A 39 4.80 -7.86 1.97
N GLY A 40 4.62 -6.68 2.56
CA GLY A 40 5.66 -5.65 2.67
C GLY A 40 5.72 -4.70 1.48
N ASN A 41 4.90 -4.94 0.45
CA ASN A 41 4.81 -4.05 -0.71
C ASN A 41 4.13 -2.73 -0.33
N ILE A 42 4.55 -1.66 -1.00
CA ILE A 42 4.00 -0.31 -0.84
C ILE A 42 3.24 0.05 -2.12
N TYR A 43 2.02 0.53 -1.98
CA TYR A 43 1.13 0.87 -3.09
C TYR A 43 0.63 2.30 -2.97
N LEU A 44 0.42 2.98 -4.10
CA LEU A 44 -0.51 4.09 -4.17
C LEU A 44 -1.92 3.50 -4.36
N ALA A 45 -2.80 3.71 -3.38
CA ALA A 45 -4.13 3.13 -3.36
C ALA A 45 -5.20 4.22 -3.26
N LYS A 46 -6.39 3.93 -3.81
CA LYS A 46 -7.55 4.82 -3.71
C LYS A 46 -8.51 4.30 -2.65
N VAL A 47 -8.96 5.17 -1.73
CA VAL A 47 -10.04 4.82 -0.80
C VAL A 47 -11.33 4.63 -1.59
N THR A 48 -11.93 3.45 -1.50
CA THR A 48 -13.18 3.12 -2.20
C THR A 48 -14.40 3.42 -1.35
N ARG A 49 -14.31 3.15 -0.05
CA ARG A 49 -15.36 3.45 0.93
C ARG A 49 -14.81 3.52 2.35
N VAL A 50 -15.48 4.29 3.19
CA VAL A 50 -15.23 4.40 4.63
C VAL A 50 -16.35 3.68 5.38
N GLU A 51 -15.99 2.86 6.36
CA GLU A 51 -16.91 2.05 7.16
C GLU A 51 -16.78 2.42 8.64
N PRO A 52 -17.56 3.41 9.13
CA PRO A 52 -17.45 3.91 10.50
C PRO A 52 -17.67 2.83 11.56
N SER A 53 -18.60 1.90 11.31
CA SER A 53 -18.90 0.79 12.21
C SER A 53 -17.71 -0.14 12.44
N LEU A 54 -16.83 -0.27 11.44
CA LEU A 54 -15.61 -1.06 11.53
C LEU A 54 -14.39 -0.23 11.96
N GLN A 55 -14.56 1.08 12.10
CA GLN A 55 -13.46 2.05 12.25
C GLN A 55 -12.35 1.79 11.22
N ALA A 56 -12.74 1.69 9.95
CA ALA A 56 -11.84 1.33 8.87
C ALA A 56 -12.25 1.94 7.53
N ALA A 57 -11.34 1.90 6.56
CA ALA A 57 -11.58 2.20 5.16
C ALA A 57 -11.19 1.00 4.29
N PHE A 58 -11.91 0.80 3.19
CA PHE A 58 -11.51 -0.12 2.15
C PHE A 58 -10.77 0.64 1.05
N VAL A 59 -9.67 0.05 0.57
CA VAL A 59 -8.79 0.67 -0.43
C VAL A 59 -8.64 -0.23 -1.65
N ASP A 60 -8.64 0.37 -2.83
CA ASP A 60 -8.23 -0.28 -4.06
C ASP A 60 -6.75 -0.01 -4.31
N TYR A 61 -5.95 -1.06 -4.21
CA TYR A 61 -4.50 -1.04 -4.44
C TYR A 61 -4.11 -1.81 -5.73
N GLY A 62 -5.08 -2.15 -6.59
CA GLY A 62 -4.85 -2.92 -7.81
C GLY A 62 -4.83 -4.44 -7.64
N GLY A 63 -5.22 -4.95 -6.46
CA GLY A 63 -5.39 -6.37 -6.20
C GLY A 63 -6.79 -6.90 -6.56
N ASN A 64 -6.95 -8.22 -6.59
CA ASN A 64 -8.26 -8.87 -6.85
C ASN A 64 -9.34 -8.57 -5.79
N ARG A 65 -8.94 -8.06 -4.61
CA ARG A 65 -9.84 -7.67 -3.51
C ARG A 65 -9.39 -6.34 -2.95
N HIS A 66 -10.34 -5.55 -2.45
CA HIS A 66 -10.00 -4.34 -1.71
C HIS A 66 -9.22 -4.66 -0.44
N GLY A 67 -8.21 -3.83 -0.17
CA GLY A 67 -7.47 -3.83 1.07
C GLY A 67 -8.33 -3.28 2.20
N PHE A 68 -8.06 -3.75 3.41
CA PHE A 68 -8.66 -3.25 4.64
C PHE A 68 -7.64 -2.37 5.37
N LEU A 69 -7.99 -1.11 5.60
CA LEU A 69 -7.16 -0.14 6.30
C LEU A 69 -7.87 0.27 7.59
N ALA A 70 -7.40 -0.25 8.72
CA ALA A 70 -7.93 0.11 10.03
C ALA A 70 -7.55 1.55 10.38
N PHE A 71 -8.44 2.27 11.08
CA PHE A 71 -8.21 3.66 11.46
C PHE A 71 -6.94 3.84 12.32
N ALA A 72 -6.65 2.89 13.21
CA ALA A 72 -5.46 2.92 14.07
C ALA A 72 -4.13 2.81 13.28
N GLU A 73 -4.16 2.35 12.03
CA GLU A 73 -2.98 2.18 11.16
C GLU A 73 -2.79 3.37 10.21
N ILE A 74 -3.62 4.41 10.31
CA ILE A 74 -3.51 5.62 9.49
C ILE A 74 -2.56 6.61 10.16
N HIS A 75 -1.53 7.05 9.44
CA HIS A 75 -0.59 8.04 9.97
C HIS A 75 -1.30 9.39 10.22
N PRO A 76 -1.06 10.08 11.35
CA PRO A 76 -1.76 11.31 11.71
C PRO A 76 -1.71 12.43 10.67
N ASP A 77 -0.67 12.47 9.85
CA ASP A 77 -0.56 13.46 8.77
C ASP A 77 -1.72 13.36 7.76
N TYR A 78 -2.32 12.18 7.60
CA TYR A 78 -3.49 11.98 6.73
C TYR A 78 -4.82 12.41 7.37
N TYR A 79 -4.83 12.80 8.64
CA TYR A 79 -6.04 13.35 9.28
C TYR A 79 -6.35 14.77 8.81
N GLN A 80 -5.33 15.47 8.33
CA GLN A 80 -5.49 16.84 7.86
C GLN A 80 -5.79 16.84 6.37
N ILE A 81 -6.98 17.32 6.05
CA ILE A 81 -7.34 17.66 4.67
C ILE A 81 -6.44 18.82 4.23
N PRO A 82 -5.73 18.71 3.08
CA PRO A 82 -4.99 19.81 2.48
C PRO A 82 -5.85 21.08 2.37
N LEU A 83 -5.23 22.25 2.51
CA LEU A 83 -5.97 23.53 2.53
C LEU A 83 -6.85 23.71 1.28
N ALA A 84 -6.35 23.32 0.11
CA ALA A 84 -7.08 23.40 -1.15
C ALA A 84 -8.35 22.54 -1.15
N ASP A 85 -8.24 21.29 -0.72
CA ASP A 85 -9.37 20.36 -0.63
C ASP A 85 -10.40 20.83 0.40
N ARG A 86 -9.94 21.39 1.52
CA ARG A 86 -10.81 21.98 2.55
C ARG A 86 -11.59 23.18 2.02
N GLN A 87 -10.94 24.06 1.25
CA GLN A 87 -11.60 25.21 0.63
C GLN A 87 -12.63 24.78 -0.41
N ALA A 88 -12.31 23.77 -1.23
CA ALA A 88 -13.24 23.22 -2.21
C ALA A 88 -14.49 22.64 -1.54
N LEU A 89 -14.34 21.89 -0.44
CA LEU A 89 -15.46 21.37 0.35
C LEU A 89 -16.33 22.51 0.92
N MET A 90 -15.71 23.53 1.51
CA MET A 90 -16.46 24.69 2.06
C MET A 90 -17.23 25.45 0.97
N GLN A 91 -16.66 25.58 -0.23
CA GLN A 91 -17.33 26.21 -1.37
C GLN A 91 -18.53 25.36 -1.82
N GLN A 92 -18.36 24.05 -1.95
CA GLN A 92 -19.45 23.14 -2.30
C GLN A 92 -20.59 23.19 -1.29
N GLU A 93 -20.30 23.16 0.02
CA GLU A 93 -21.32 23.29 1.07
C GLU A 93 -22.06 24.63 0.99
N ALA A 94 -21.34 25.73 0.76
CA ALA A 94 -21.96 27.05 0.63
C ALA A 94 -22.85 27.14 -0.63
N GLU A 95 -22.45 26.54 -1.74
CA GLU A 95 -23.25 26.47 -2.97
C GLU A 95 -24.49 25.60 -2.79
N ASP A 96 -24.38 24.46 -2.14
CA ASP A 96 -25.51 23.57 -1.85
C ASP A 96 -26.51 24.26 -0.90
N GLN A 97 -26.03 24.96 0.13
CA GLN A 97 -26.88 25.76 1.02
C GLN A 97 -27.62 26.88 0.28
N ARG A 98 -26.93 27.59 -0.62
CA ARG A 98 -27.57 28.62 -1.46
C ARG A 98 -28.63 28.02 -2.37
N ARG A 99 -28.33 26.90 -3.04
CA ARG A 99 -29.30 26.18 -3.90
C ARG A 99 -30.54 25.74 -3.13
N ILE A 100 -30.39 25.29 -1.88
CA ILE A 100 -31.53 24.94 -1.02
C ILE A 100 -32.33 26.17 -0.60
N ALA A 101 -31.67 27.30 -0.30
CA ALA A 101 -32.35 28.53 0.12
C ALA A 101 -33.11 29.22 -1.03
N GLU A 102 -32.69 29.00 -2.27
CA GLU A 102 -33.30 29.55 -3.48
C GLU A 102 -34.42 28.67 -4.07
N ALA A 103 -34.61 27.45 -3.55
CA ALA A 103 -35.66 26.51 -3.94
C ALA A 103 -36.90 26.61 -3.03
#